data_AF-A0A925PER8-F1
#
_entry.id   AF-A0A925PER8-F1
#
_cell.length_a   1.000
_cell.length_b   1.000
_cell.length_c   1.000
_cell.angle_alpha   90.00
_cell.angle_beta   90.00
_cell.angle_gamma   90.00
#
_symmetry.space_group_name_H-M   'P 1'
#
loop_
_entity.id
_entity.type
_entity.pdbx_description
1 polymer ?
#
loop_
_entity_poly.entity_id
_entity_poly.type
_entity_poly.pdbx_seq_one_letter_code
_entity_poly.pdbx_strand_id
1 'polypeptide(L)'
;MKDFCGINGCYNIEVFEDCEVVSVYVNRPIVYEGDGTGNYSRILPENRTGPDIDFIFEPSNGNGDCDISQFTVYSAGDDGVQVFVSMLMKEKIDKKNGLIEAIKTLLMQPGAVWGETLQDNEKF
;
A
#
# COMPACT_ATOMS: atom_id res chain seq x y z
N MET A 1 -9.23 -10.26 -2.81
CA MET A 1 -10.14 -9.09 -2.82
C MET A 1 -9.46 -8.01 -1.97
N LYS A 2 -9.63 -6.72 -2.23
CA LYS A 2 -9.07 -5.66 -1.36
C LYS A 2 -10.13 -5.23 -0.35
N ASP A 3 -9.73 -4.96 0.89
CA ASP A 3 -10.66 -4.51 1.95
C ASP A 3 -11.06 -3.05 1.78
N PHE A 4 -10.17 -2.22 1.23
CA PHE A 4 -10.44 -0.82 0.98
C PHE A 4 -9.66 -0.31 -0.22
N CYS A 5 -10.29 0.55 -1.02
CA CYS A 5 -9.65 1.32 -2.09
C CYS A 5 -10.04 2.78 -1.99
N GLY A 6 -9.03 3.65 -1.86
CA GLY A 6 -9.14 5.09 -1.98
C GLY A 6 -8.64 5.57 -3.34
N ILE A 7 -8.67 6.89 -3.55
CA ILE A 7 -8.29 7.51 -4.82
C ILE A 7 -6.81 7.28 -5.21
N ASN A 8 -5.93 7.01 -4.24
CA ASN A 8 -4.49 6.83 -4.46
C ASN A 8 -3.99 5.41 -4.15
N GLY A 9 -4.87 4.42 -4.06
CA GLY A 9 -4.47 3.04 -3.82
C GLY A 9 -5.42 2.27 -2.95
N CYS A 10 -5.04 1.04 -2.62
CA CYS A 10 -5.83 0.10 -1.85
C CYS A 10 -5.02 -0.49 -0.69
N TYR A 11 -5.70 -1.11 0.27
CA TYR A 11 -5.08 -2.07 1.16
C TYR A 11 -5.91 -3.35 1.30
N ASN A 12 -5.26 -4.39 1.79
CA ASN A 12 -5.85 -5.69 2.13
C ASN A 12 -5.30 -6.12 3.50
N ILE A 13 -6.11 -6.82 4.28
CA ILE A 13 -5.75 -7.37 5.58
C ILE A 13 -5.88 -8.89 5.49
N GLU A 14 -4.76 -9.58 5.62
CA GLU A 14 -4.72 -11.04 5.61
C GLU A 14 -4.28 -11.58 6.97
N VAL A 15 -4.89 -12.68 7.40
CA VAL A 15 -4.52 -13.37 8.63
C VAL A 15 -3.68 -14.60 8.26
N PHE A 16 -2.44 -14.64 8.72
CA PHE A 16 -1.51 -15.76 8.54
C PHE A 16 -0.99 -16.24 9.89
N GLU A 17 -1.31 -17.48 10.27
CA GLU A 17 -0.71 -18.15 11.44
C GLU A 17 -0.72 -17.25 12.72
N ASP A 18 -1.87 -16.66 13.03
CA ASP A 18 -2.11 -15.72 14.14
C ASP A 18 -1.47 -14.32 14.01
N CYS A 19 -0.79 -14.03 12.90
CA CYS A 19 -0.32 -12.70 12.53
C CYS A 19 -1.29 -12.05 11.55
N GLU A 20 -1.49 -10.75 11.68
CA GLU A 20 -2.22 -9.97 10.68
C GLU A 20 -1.22 -9.23 9.80
N VAL A 21 -1.48 -9.20 8.50
CA VAL A 21 -0.66 -8.50 7.52
C VAL A 21 -1.53 -7.46 6.84
N VAL A 22 -1.16 -6.18 6.95
CA VAL A 22 -1.79 -5.11 6.17
C VAL A 22 -0.91 -4.84 4.96
N SER A 23 -1.38 -5.26 3.80
CA SER A 23 -0.74 -5.07 2.51
C SER A 23 -1.28 -3.82 1.82
N VAL A 24 -0.41 -2.87 1.48
CA VAL A 24 -0.76 -1.59 0.85
C VAL A 24 -0.29 -1.57 -0.60
N TYR A 25 -1.16 -1.05 -1.47
CA TYR A 25 -0.99 -0.95 -2.91
C TYR A 25 -1.18 0.51 -3.30
N VAL A 26 -0.11 1.30 -3.39
CA VAL A 26 -0.22 2.73 -3.75
C VAL A 26 -0.37 2.89 -5.26
N ASN A 27 -1.03 3.94 -5.71
CA ASN A 27 -1.25 4.23 -7.12
C ASN A 27 0.00 4.85 -7.78
N ARG A 28 1.11 4.09 -7.74
CA ARG A 28 2.41 4.39 -8.34
C ARG A 28 2.37 4.57 -9.88
N PRO A 29 3.39 5.19 -10.50
CA PRO A 29 3.53 5.31 -11.96
C PRO A 29 3.32 3.98 -12.68
N ILE A 30 2.81 4.06 -13.92
CA ILE A 30 2.23 2.92 -14.64
C ILE A 30 3.21 1.74 -14.71
N VAL A 31 2.89 0.65 -14.00
CA VAL A 31 3.54 -0.64 -14.21
C VAL A 31 2.78 -1.36 -15.30
N TYR A 32 3.51 -1.63 -16.37
CA TYR A 32 3.03 -2.40 -17.50
C TYR A 32 3.45 -3.86 -17.29
N GLU A 33 2.47 -4.77 -17.22
CA GLU A 33 2.75 -6.21 -17.31
C GLU A 33 2.51 -6.67 -18.74
N GLY A 34 3.47 -7.43 -19.26
CA GLY A 34 3.34 -8.05 -20.56
C GLY A 34 2.42 -9.27 -20.45
N ASP A 35 1.35 -9.31 -21.23
CA ASP A 35 0.41 -10.44 -21.26
C ASP A 35 0.95 -11.70 -21.96
N GLY A 36 2.26 -11.74 -22.24
CA GLY A 36 2.91 -12.80 -23.01
C GLY A 36 2.66 -12.74 -24.52
N THR A 37 1.83 -11.81 -25.00
CA THR A 37 1.52 -11.61 -26.44
C THR A 37 2.13 -10.32 -27.00
N GLY A 38 2.91 -9.60 -26.20
CA GLY A 38 3.54 -8.34 -26.58
C GLY A 38 2.69 -7.10 -26.29
N ASN A 39 1.50 -7.27 -25.71
CA ASN A 39 0.71 -6.16 -25.19
C ASN A 39 1.10 -5.86 -23.75
N TYR A 40 1.22 -4.58 -23.47
CA TYR A 40 1.51 -4.05 -22.15
C TYR A 40 0.24 -3.41 -21.60
N SER A 41 -0.27 -3.92 -20.48
CA SER A 41 -1.48 -3.38 -19.86
C SER A 41 -1.15 -2.66 -18.56
N ARG A 42 -1.80 -1.51 -18.34
CA ARG A 42 -1.71 -0.78 -17.08
C ARG A 42 -2.37 -1.60 -15.99
N ILE A 43 -1.64 -1.90 -14.91
CA ILE A 43 -2.21 -2.55 -13.73
C ILE A 43 -2.60 -1.52 -12.68
N LEU A 44 -3.91 -1.34 -12.50
CA LEU A 44 -4.47 -0.54 -11.41
C LEU A 44 -4.22 -1.21 -10.05
N PRO A 45 -4.10 -0.44 -8.95
CA PRO A 45 -3.84 -0.98 -7.60
C PRO A 45 -4.79 -2.11 -7.18
N GLU A 46 -6.07 -2.01 -7.53
CA GLU A 46 -7.10 -3.02 -7.26
C GLU A 46 -6.83 -4.38 -7.91
N ASN A 47 -6.11 -4.39 -9.04
CA ASN A 47 -5.80 -5.56 -9.84
C ASN A 47 -4.36 -6.06 -9.65
N ARG A 48 -3.56 -5.40 -8.79
CA ARG A 48 -2.19 -5.85 -8.50
C ARG A 48 -2.19 -7.10 -7.64
N THR A 49 -1.33 -8.03 -8.06
CA THR A 49 -1.01 -9.28 -7.36
C THR A 49 -0.06 -9.06 -6.20
N GLY A 50 0.92 -8.15 -6.34
CA GLY A 50 1.92 -7.85 -5.31
C GLY A 50 1.71 -6.49 -4.61
N PRO A 51 1.91 -6.41 -3.28
CA PRO A 51 1.85 -5.16 -2.53
C PRO A 51 3.10 -4.30 -2.75
N ASP A 52 2.98 -3.00 -2.47
CA ASP A 52 4.12 -2.09 -2.39
C ASP A 52 4.74 -2.11 -0.99
N ILE A 53 3.89 -2.28 0.03
CA ILE A 53 4.28 -2.28 1.44
C ILE A 53 3.48 -3.36 2.17
N ASP A 54 4.14 -4.17 2.98
CA ASP A 54 3.48 -5.02 3.98
C ASP A 54 3.80 -4.52 5.38
N PHE A 55 2.80 -4.45 6.25
CA PHE A 55 2.94 -4.26 7.69
C PHE A 55 2.52 -5.54 8.39
N ILE A 56 3.43 -6.14 9.15
CA ILE A 56 3.22 -7.39 9.87
C ILE A 56 2.96 -7.05 11.33
N PHE A 57 1.83 -7.55 11.83
CA PHE A 57 1.41 -7.40 13.21
C PHE A 57 1.57 -8.71 13.96
N GLU A 58 2.24 -8.65 15.10
CA GLU A 58 2.37 -9.78 16.01
C GLU A 58 1.46 -9.57 17.22
N PRO A 59 0.85 -10.63 17.77
CA PRO A 59 0.08 -10.54 19.00
C PRO A 59 0.93 -9.97 20.14
N SER A 60 0.46 -8.88 20.74
CA SER A 60 0.99 -8.39 22.00
C SER A 60 0.71 -9.42 23.09
N ASN A 61 1.74 -9.81 23.84
CA ASN A 61 1.63 -10.83 24.89
C ASN A 61 0.44 -10.56 25.84
N GLY A 62 -0.63 -11.36 25.70
CA GLY A 62 -1.67 -11.53 26.71
C GLY A 62 -2.95 -10.70 26.58
N ASN A 63 -3.07 -9.78 25.62
CA ASN A 63 -4.22 -8.84 25.58
C ASN A 63 -5.08 -8.87 24.30
N GLY A 64 -4.70 -9.65 23.27
CA GLY A 64 -5.41 -9.67 21.99
C GLY A 64 -5.23 -8.38 21.16
N ASP A 65 -4.37 -7.47 21.61
CA ASP A 65 -3.84 -6.37 20.81
C ASP A 65 -2.73 -6.91 19.90
N CYS A 66 -2.50 -6.27 18.75
CA CYS A 66 -1.40 -6.60 17.84
C CYS A 66 -0.51 -5.37 17.66
N ASP A 67 0.78 -5.53 17.95
CA ASP A 67 1.79 -4.49 17.76
C ASP A 67 2.41 -4.60 16.36
N ILE A 68 2.85 -3.46 15.81
CA ILE A 68 3.60 -3.45 14.56
C ILE A 68 4.97 -4.08 14.83
N SER A 69 5.20 -5.29 14.34
CA SER A 69 6.47 -5.99 14.52
C SER A 69 7.46 -5.66 13.40
N GLN A 70 6.97 -5.63 12.16
CA GLN A 70 7.80 -5.43 10.98
C GLN A 70 7.04 -4.69 9.88
N PHE A 71 7.78 -3.99 9.02
CA PHE A 71 7.27 -3.60 7.71
C PHE A 71 8.30 -3.91 6.62
N THR A 72 7.82 -4.23 5.41
CA THR A 72 8.63 -4.50 4.23
C THR A 72 8.16 -3.60 3.10
N VAL A 73 9.11 -2.91 2.44
CA VAL A 73 8.82 -2.03 1.29
C VAL A 73 9.42 -2.67 0.05
N TYR A 74 8.59 -3.33 -0.77
CA TYR A 74 9.05 -4.01 -1.99
C TYR A 74 9.40 -3.02 -3.10
N SER A 75 8.66 -1.92 -3.15
CA SER A 75 8.76 -0.89 -4.17
C SER A 75 9.59 0.30 -3.69
N ALA A 76 10.63 0.07 -2.87
CA ALA A 76 11.39 1.13 -2.22
C ALA A 76 12.10 2.07 -3.19
N GLY A 77 12.32 1.67 -4.46
CA GLY A 77 12.87 2.53 -5.50
C GLY A 77 11.87 3.50 -6.14
N ASP A 78 10.61 3.45 -5.75
CA ASP A 78 9.54 4.31 -6.27
C ASP A 78 9.33 5.51 -5.35
N ASP A 79 9.52 6.72 -5.89
CA ASP A 79 9.42 7.97 -5.14
C ASP A 79 8.04 8.13 -4.46
N GLY A 80 6.96 7.68 -5.10
CA GLY A 80 5.62 7.71 -4.52
C GLY A 80 5.52 6.85 -3.27
N VAL A 81 6.06 5.62 -3.33
CA VAL A 81 6.07 4.68 -2.20
C VAL A 81 6.91 5.23 -1.05
N GLN A 82 8.09 5.80 -1.34
CA GLN A 82 8.93 6.41 -0.30
C GLN A 82 8.25 7.58 0.39
N VAL A 83 7.57 8.46 -0.37
CA VAL A 83 6.83 9.60 0.19
C VAL A 83 5.68 9.11 1.05
N PHE A 84 4.94 8.08 0.60
CA PHE A 84 3.86 7.47 1.38
C PHE A 84 4.35 6.93 2.73
N VAL A 85 5.43 6.14 2.73
CA VAL A 85 6.05 5.62 3.97
C VAL A 85 6.53 6.76 4.86
N SER A 86 7.15 7.79 4.28
CA SER A 86 7.64 8.95 5.03
C SER A 86 6.50 9.74 5.70
N MET A 87 5.31 9.79 5.08
CA MET A 87 4.12 10.40 5.70
C MET A 87 3.59 9.53 6.85
N LEU A 88 3.52 8.21 6.66
CA LEU A 88 3.12 7.28 7.73
C LEU A 88 4.04 7.36 8.95
N MET A 89 5.36 7.44 8.75
CA MET A 89 6.33 7.48 9.86
C MET A 89 6.32 8.80 10.65
N LYS A 90 5.71 9.87 10.12
CA LYS A 90 5.52 11.14 10.85
C LYS A 90 4.39 11.05 11.87
N GLU A 91 3.36 10.27 11.54
CA GLU A 91 2.30 9.94 12.46
C GLU A 91 2.91 9.00 13.51
N LYS A 92 2.93 9.40 14.78
CA LYS A 92 3.48 8.58 15.88
C LYS A 92 2.53 7.41 16.19
N ILE A 93 2.44 6.48 15.24
CA ILE A 93 1.53 5.35 15.26
C ILE A 93 2.20 4.20 16.02
N ASP A 94 1.61 3.82 17.14
CA ASP A 94 2.07 2.72 17.99
C ASP A 94 1.10 1.53 17.98
N LYS A 95 -0.08 1.66 17.36
CA LYS A 95 -1.13 0.63 17.36
C LYS A 95 -1.69 0.34 15.97
N LYS A 96 -2.13 -0.90 15.75
CA LYS A 96 -2.77 -1.37 14.50
C LYS A 96 -3.89 -0.48 14.00
N ASN A 97 -4.88 -0.17 14.84
CA ASN A 97 -6.02 0.66 14.41
C ASN A 97 -5.59 2.07 14.01
N GLY A 98 -4.57 2.62 14.67
CA GLY A 98 -3.97 3.90 14.28
C GLY A 98 -3.30 3.82 12.91
N LEU A 99 -2.61 2.72 12.63
CA LEU A 99 -1.97 2.49 11.34
C LEU A 99 -2.98 2.36 10.21
N ILE A 100 -4.05 1.57 10.41
CA ILE A 100 -5.10 1.38 9.41
C ILE A 100 -5.79 2.70 9.08
N GLU A 101 -6.15 3.50 10.09
CA GLU A 101 -6.77 4.82 9.86
C GLU A 101 -5.82 5.80 9.17
N ALA A 102 -4.52 5.79 9.50
CA ALA A 102 -3.52 6.60 8.83
C ALA A 102 -3.35 6.18 7.35
N ILE A 103 -3.23 4.87 7.08
CA ILE A 103 -3.18 4.32 5.72
C ILE A 103 -4.41 4.76 4.94
N LYS A 104 -5.61 4.54 5.49
CA LYS A 104 -6.88 4.91 4.87
C LYS A 104 -6.94 6.41 4.55
N THR A 105 -6.49 7.25 5.47
CA THR A 105 -6.44 8.71 5.27
C THR A 105 -5.51 9.10 4.12
N LEU A 106 -4.30 8.55 4.08
CA LEU A 106 -3.33 8.84 3.01
C LEU A 106 -3.79 8.31 1.65
N LEU A 107 -4.40 7.12 1.60
CA LEU A 107 -4.97 6.57 0.37
C LEU A 107 -6.14 7.42 -0.18
N MET A 108 -6.76 8.25 0.65
CA MET A 108 -7.85 9.15 0.28
C MET A 108 -7.40 10.58 -0.03
N GLN A 109 -6.13 10.93 0.17
CA GLN A 109 -5.65 12.32 0.10
C GLN A 109 -5.60 12.86 -1.34
N PRO A 110 -6.42 13.85 -1.73
CA PRO A 110 -6.39 14.37 -3.10
C PRO A 110 -5.04 14.98 -3.48
N GLY A 111 -4.58 14.73 -4.71
CA GLY A 111 -3.31 15.28 -5.22
C GLY A 111 -2.06 14.77 -4.50
N ALA A 112 -2.11 13.54 -3.97
CA ALA A 112 -0.96 12.96 -3.32
C ALA A 112 0.04 12.42 -4.33
N VAL A 113 1.34 12.67 -4.11
CA VAL A 113 2.44 12.26 -5.00
C VAL A 113 2.44 10.75 -5.29
N TRP A 114 1.99 9.92 -4.35
CA TRP A 114 1.87 8.46 -4.52
C TRP A 114 0.62 7.99 -5.29
N GLY A 115 -0.24 8.92 -5.70
CA GLY A 115 -1.40 8.66 -6.54
C GLY A 115 -1.57 9.63 -7.70
N GLU A 116 -0.68 10.62 -7.83
CA GLU A 116 -0.44 11.34 -9.06
C GLU A 116 0.07 10.35 -10.10
N THR A 117 -0.86 9.78 -10.87
CA THR A 117 -0.53 9.35 -12.21
C THR A 117 0.23 10.49 -12.87
N LEU A 118 1.41 10.23 -13.42
CA LEU A 118 2.00 11.06 -14.47
C LEU A 118 1.03 11.04 -15.66
N GLN A 119 -0.09 11.76 -15.55
CA GLN A 119 -1.27 11.53 -16.39
C GLN A 119 -1.26 12.36 -17.67
N ASP A 120 -0.24 13.17 -17.93
CA ASP A 120 -0.34 14.17 -18.99
C ASP A 120 0.65 14.06 -20.16
N ASN A 121 1.53 13.05 -20.25
CA ASN A 121 2.59 13.12 -21.27
C ASN A 121 2.89 11.90 -22.15
N GLU A 122 2.10 10.82 -22.18
CA GLU A 122 2.40 9.73 -23.12
C GLU A 122 1.18 9.24 -23.90
N LYS A 123 0.97 9.90 -25.05
CA LYS A 123 0.37 9.25 -26.21
C LYS A 123 1.39 8.22 -26.73
N PHE A 124 1.00 6.96 -26.79
CA PHE A 124 1.65 5.95 -27.64
C PHE A 124 0.64 5.45 -28.67
#